data_AF-A0A964HAI4-F1
#
_entry.id   AF-A0A964HAI4-F1
#
_cell.length_a   1.000
_cell.length_b   1.000
_cell.length_c   1.000
_cell.angle_alpha   90.00
_cell.angle_beta   90.00
_cell.angle_gamma   90.00
#
_symmetry.space_group_name_H-M   'P 1'
#
loop_
_entity.id
_entity.type
_entity.pdbx_description
1 polymer ?
#
loop_
_entity_poly.entity_id
_entity_poly.type
_entity_poly.pdbx_seq_one_letter_code
_entity_poly.pdbx_strand_id
1 'polypeptide(L)'
;PGTPVTEAQARGLPVIAGRTGGVPETVLEGETGLLVPVQDAPALAAAILSLTGDRARRRAMGERAAGFVRERYAVERMVDGMEALYQRLLEGRGP
;
A
#
# COMPACT_ATOMS: atom_id res chain seq x y z
N PRO A 1 0.36 3.83 -12.85
CA PRO A 1 -0.41 4.82 -12.06
C PRO A 1 -0.65 4.29 -10.64
N GLY A 2 -0.09 4.94 -9.63
CA GLY A 2 -0.36 4.58 -8.24
C GLY A 2 -1.79 4.95 -7.87
N THR A 3 -2.46 4.12 -7.10
CA THR A 3 -3.72 4.55 -6.46
C THR A 3 -3.38 5.65 -5.44
N PRO A 4 -4.33 6.56 -5.10
CA PRO A 4 -4.08 7.61 -4.11
C PRO A 4 -3.52 7.08 -2.77
N VAL A 5 -3.85 5.83 -2.44
CA VAL A 5 -3.30 5.10 -1.29
C VAL A 5 -1.79 4.90 -1.42
N THR A 6 -1.32 4.29 -2.52
CA THR A 6 0.12 4.05 -2.74
C THR A 6 0.94 5.34 -2.82
N GLU A 7 0.37 6.41 -3.39
CA GLU A 7 1.06 7.70 -3.47
C GLU A 7 1.27 8.32 -2.09
N ALA A 8 0.25 8.26 -1.22
CA ALA A 8 0.36 8.70 0.17
C ALA A 8 1.38 7.85 0.95
N GLN A 9 1.32 6.54 0.81
CA GLN A 9 2.27 5.62 1.47
C GLN A 9 3.72 5.87 1.00
N ALA A 10 3.94 6.10 -0.30
CA ALA A 10 5.27 6.43 -0.84
C ALA A 10 5.84 7.73 -0.26
N ARG A 11 4.98 8.67 0.15
CA ARG A 11 5.36 9.92 0.85
C ARG A 11 5.56 9.73 2.35
N GLY A 12 5.48 8.51 2.86
CA GLY A 12 5.65 8.21 4.28
C GLY A 12 4.44 8.61 5.12
N LEU A 13 3.25 8.64 4.52
CA LEU A 13 2.01 8.92 5.23
C LEU A 13 1.24 7.62 5.49
N PRO A 14 0.81 7.37 6.74
CA PRO A 14 -0.15 6.30 7.00
C PRO A 14 -1.50 6.65 6.39
N VAL A 15 -2.21 5.63 5.89
CA VAL A 15 -3.52 5.82 5.22
C VAL A 15 -4.61 5.17 6.07
N ILE A 16 -5.76 5.84 6.19
CA ILE A 16 -7.01 5.23 6.66
C ILE A 16 -7.88 5.03 5.43
N ALA A 17 -8.26 3.80 5.14
CA ALA A 17 -9.00 3.49 3.93
C ALA A 17 -10.18 2.55 4.21
N GLY A 18 -11.21 2.61 3.38
CA GLY A 18 -12.32 1.66 3.43
C GLY A 18 -11.84 0.26 3.04
N ARG A 19 -12.36 -0.76 3.72
CA ARG A 19 -12.12 -2.17 3.40
C ARG A 19 -12.90 -2.58 2.14
N THR A 20 -12.43 -2.17 0.97
CA THR A 20 -13.08 -2.45 -0.34
C THR A 20 -12.08 -2.70 -1.45
N GLY A 21 -12.52 -3.43 -2.47
CA GLY A 21 -11.73 -3.66 -3.68
C GLY A 21 -10.34 -4.21 -3.35
N GLY A 22 -9.33 -3.74 -4.09
CA GLY A 22 -7.91 -4.11 -3.88
C GLY A 22 -7.20 -3.33 -2.77
N VAL A 23 -7.91 -2.50 -1.97
CA VAL A 23 -7.28 -1.74 -0.87
C VAL A 23 -6.61 -2.64 0.16
N PRO A 24 -7.21 -3.78 0.59
CA PRO A 24 -6.57 -4.69 1.53
C PRO A 24 -5.27 -5.35 1.00
N GLU A 25 -5.05 -5.35 -0.31
CA GLU A 25 -3.80 -5.85 -0.91
C GLU A 25 -2.65 -4.84 -0.82
N THR A 26 -2.99 -3.56 -0.62
CA THR A 26 -2.06 -2.43 -0.64
C THR A 26 -1.83 -1.85 0.77
N VAL A 27 -2.75 -2.11 1.70
CA VAL A 27 -2.68 -1.64 3.10
C VAL A 27 -2.62 -2.83 4.04
N LEU A 28 -1.45 -3.04 4.64
CA LEU A 28 -1.27 -3.97 5.76
C LEU A 28 -1.85 -3.33 7.03
N GLU A 29 -2.97 -3.88 7.51
CA GLU A 29 -3.71 -3.43 8.69
C GLU A 29 -2.80 -3.29 9.92
N GLY A 30 -2.85 -2.14 10.59
CA GLY A 30 -2.06 -1.84 11.78
C GLY A 30 -0.57 -1.58 11.53
N GLU A 31 -0.04 -1.98 10.37
CA GLU A 31 1.38 -1.85 10.05
C GLU A 31 1.68 -0.65 9.14
N THR A 32 0.95 -0.52 8.03
CA THR A 32 1.15 0.50 6.98
C THR A 32 -0.03 1.46 6.85
N GLY A 33 -1.13 1.15 7.52
CA GLY A 33 -2.36 1.94 7.55
C GLY A 33 -3.43 1.26 8.40
N LEU A 34 -4.65 1.80 8.36
CA LEU A 34 -5.82 1.24 9.03
C LEU A 34 -6.96 1.05 8.02
N LEU A 35 -7.65 -0.08 8.10
CA LEU A 35 -8.83 -0.37 7.29
C LEU A 35 -10.08 -0.26 8.15
N VAL A 36 -11.03 0.55 7.68
CA VAL A 36 -12.33 0.73 8.33
C VAL A 36 -13.46 0.14 7.47
N PRO A 37 -14.57 -0.29 8.07
CA PRO A 37 -15.76 -0.65 7.30
C PRO A 37 -16.24 0.53 6.44
N VAL A 38 -16.84 0.22 5.30
CA VAL A 38 -17.42 1.24 4.40
C VAL A 38 -18.67 1.82 5.02
N GLN A 39 -18.91 3.12 4.82
CA GLN A 39 -20.08 3.82 5.34
C GLN A 39 -20.18 3.77 6.89
N ASP A 40 -19.08 3.50 7.58
CA ASP A 40 -19.00 3.52 9.04
C ASP A 40 -18.24 4.77 9.52
N ALA A 41 -18.99 5.86 9.68
CA ALA A 41 -18.44 7.13 10.15
C ALA A 41 -17.85 7.04 11.58
N PRO A 42 -18.48 6.34 12.55
CA PRO A 42 -17.86 6.09 13.85
C PRO A 42 -16.50 5.40 13.78
N ALA A 43 -16.36 4.34 12.97
CA ALA A 43 -15.08 3.64 12.81
C ALA A 43 -14.00 4.54 12.18
N LEU A 44 -14.37 5.33 11.17
CA LEU A 44 -13.46 6.30 10.55
C LEU A 44 -12.99 7.36 11.57
N ALA A 45 -13.91 7.93 12.35
CA ALA A 45 -13.58 8.91 13.38
C ALA A 45 -12.65 8.34 14.44
N ALA A 46 -12.91 7.11 14.91
CA ALA A 46 -12.06 6.44 15.89
C ALA A 46 -10.64 6.21 15.33
N ALA A 47 -10.50 5.79 14.07
CA ALA A 47 -9.21 5.60 13.42
C ALA A 47 -8.43 6.93 13.30
N ILE A 48 -9.09 8.02 12.90
CA ILE A 48 -8.50 9.36 12.80
C ILE A 48 -8.01 9.83 14.18
N LEU A 49 -8.85 9.72 15.22
CA LEU A 49 -8.49 10.12 16.58
C LEU A 49 -7.31 9.30 17.12
N SER A 50 -7.32 7.99 16.86
CA SER A 50 -6.26 7.07 17.27
C SER A 50 -4.89 7.45 16.68
N LEU A 51 -4.83 7.84 15.41
CA LEU A 51 -3.58 8.24 14.75
C LEU A 51 -3.18 9.69 15.01
N THR A 52 -4.13 10.60 15.18
CA THR A 52 -3.83 12.00 15.50
C THR A 52 -3.33 12.15 16.94
N GLY A 53 -3.88 11.36 17.87
CA GLY A 53 -3.48 11.30 19.28
C GLY A 53 -2.12 10.66 19.56
N ASP A 54 -1.56 9.90 18.62
CA ASP A 54 -0.25 9.25 18.77
C ASP A 54 0.69 9.58 17.59
N ARG A 55 1.52 10.62 17.78
CA ARG A 55 2.49 11.06 16.77
C ARG A 55 3.57 10.02 16.47
N ALA A 56 4.02 9.27 17.47
CA ALA A 56 5.09 8.28 17.30
C ALA A 56 4.60 7.11 16.44
N ARG A 57 3.42 6.57 16.79
CA ARG A 57 2.78 5.51 16.01
C ARG A 57 2.48 5.96 14.59
N ARG A 58 1.93 7.17 14.41
CA ARG A 58 1.63 7.73 13.07
C ARG A 58 2.88 7.81 12.21
N ARG A 59 4.00 8.28 12.76
CA ARG A 59 5.28 8.36 12.04
C ARG A 59 5.82 6.97 11.68
N ALA A 60 5.88 6.06 12.64
CA ALA A 60 6.39 4.72 12.43
C ALA A 60 5.57 3.94 11.38
N MET A 61 4.25 4.09 11.41
CA MET A 61 3.35 3.49 10.41
C MET A 61 3.60 4.06 9.00
N GLY A 62 3.80 5.37 8.89
CA GLY A 62 4.15 6.01 7.62
C GLY A 62 5.49 5.54 7.05
N GLU A 63 6.52 5.42 7.90
CA GLU A 63 7.83 4.91 7.48
C GLU A 63 7.76 3.46 6.97
N ARG A 64 7.00 2.59 7.66
CA ARG A 64 6.72 1.22 7.20
C ARG A 64 5.96 1.21 5.87
N ALA A 65 4.96 2.08 5.72
CA ALA A 65 4.19 2.19 4.48
C ALA A 65 5.06 2.59 3.29
N ALA A 66 5.98 3.55 3.47
CA ALA A 66 6.94 3.95 2.43
C ALA A 66 7.92 2.83 2.10
N GLY A 67 8.36 2.04 3.09
CA GLY A 67 9.16 0.84 2.87
C GLY A 67 8.41 -0.19 2.02
N PHE A 68 7.21 -0.55 2.45
CA PHE A 68 6.35 -1.51 1.78
C PHE A 68 6.07 -1.13 0.32
N VAL A 69 5.70 0.13 0.05
CA VAL A 69 5.40 0.55 -1.32
C VAL A 69 6.64 0.59 -2.20
N ARG A 70 7.78 1.07 -1.69
CA ARG A 70 9.04 1.05 -2.44
C ARG A 70 9.45 -0.39 -2.80
N GLU A 71 9.27 -1.32 -1.88
CA GLU A 71 9.58 -2.71 -2.16
C GLU A 71 8.59 -3.29 -3.17
N ARG A 72 7.28 -3.19 -2.92
CA ARG A 72 6.22 -3.89 -3.68
C ARG A 72 5.93 -3.28 -5.05
N TYR A 73 6.05 -1.95 -5.19
CA TYR A 73 5.59 -1.19 -6.36
C TYR A 73 6.67 -0.31 -7.01
N ALA A 74 7.95 -0.53 -6.71
CA ALA A 74 9.03 0.07 -7.48
C ALA A 74 8.84 -0.22 -8.99
N VAL A 75 9.00 0.81 -9.81
CA VAL A 75 8.85 0.71 -11.27
C VAL A 75 9.85 -0.30 -11.82
N GLU A 76 11.06 -0.30 -11.26
CA GLU A 76 12.14 -1.22 -11.58
C GLU A 76 11.69 -2.67 -11.41
N ARG A 77 11.04 -3.02 -10.28
CA ARG A 77 10.53 -4.39 -10.07
C ARG A 77 9.41 -4.78 -11.02
N MET A 78 8.55 -3.84 -11.40
CA MET A 78 7.51 -4.11 -12.41
C MET A 78 8.12 -4.36 -13.79
N VAL A 79 9.15 -3.60 -14.15
CA VAL A 79 9.91 -3.78 -15.40
C VAL A 79 10.62 -5.12 -15.39
N ASP A 80 11.39 -5.44 -14.34
CA ASP A 80 12.12 -6.70 -14.20
C ASP A 80 11.18 -7.92 -14.30
N GLY A 81 10.01 -7.84 -13.63
CA GLY A 81 9.02 -8.92 -13.68
C GLY A 81 8.41 -9.13 -15.07
N MET A 82 8.17 -8.03 -15.80
CA MET A 82 7.67 -8.08 -17.17
C MET A 82 8.74 -8.60 -18.14
N GLU A 83 9.98 -8.15 -18.00
CA GLU A 83 11.12 -8.60 -18.78
C GLU A 83 11.35 -10.10 -18.58
N ALA A 84 11.39 -10.58 -17.33
CA ALA A 84 11.53 -12.00 -17.02
C ALA A 84 10.38 -12.83 -17.61
N LEU A 85 9.15 -12.30 -17.64
CA LEU A 85 8.03 -12.98 -18.29
C LEU A 85 8.24 -13.07 -19.81
N TYR A 86 8.66 -11.98 -20.46
CA TYR A 86 8.96 -11.99 -21.89
C TYR A 86 10.10 -12.93 -22.25
N GLN A 87 11.18 -12.95 -21.47
CA GLN A 87 12.30 -13.89 -21.63
C GLN A 87 11.81 -15.34 -21.54
N ARG A 88 11.04 -15.70 -20.50
CA ARG A 88 10.47 -17.06 -20.39
C ARG A 88 9.58 -17.44 -21.56
N LEU A 89 8.79 -16.51 -22.09
CA LEU A 89 7.91 -16.77 -23.24
C LEU A 89 8.68 -16.92 -24.55
N LEU A 90 9.78 -16.20 -24.71
CA LEU A 90 10.70 -16.35 -25.84
C LEU A 90 11.50 -17.65 -25.75
N GLU A 91 11.89 -18.08 -24.56
CA GLU A 91 12.60 -19.35 -24.31
C GLU A 91 11.66 -20.56 -24.42
N GLY A 92 10.41 -20.43 -23.96
CA GLY A 92 9.38 -21.46 -24.07
C GLY A 92 8.72 -21.55 -25.45
N ARG A 93 9.03 -20.62 -26.35
CA ARG A 93 8.71 -20.68 -27.78
C ARG A 93 10.00 -20.61 -28.60
N GLY A 94 10.62 -21.75 -28.81
CA GLY A 94 11.48 -21.92 -29.97
C GLY A 94 11.76 -23.38 -30.29
N PRO A 95 11.89 -23.74 -31.58
CA PRO A 95 11.06 -23.41 -32.74
C PRO A 95 9.77 -24.24 -32.84
#